data_AF-A0A0D2MVY2-F1
#
_entry.id   AF-A0A0D2MVY2-F1
#
_cell.length_a   1.000
_cell.length_b   1.000
_cell.length_c   1.000
_cell.angle_alpha   90.00
_cell.angle_beta   90.00
_cell.angle_gamma   90.00
#
_symmetry.space_group_name_H-M   'P 1'
#
loop_
_entity.id
_entity.type
_entity.pdbx_description
1 polymer ?
#
loop_
_entity_poly.entity_id
_entity_poly.type
_entity_poly.pdbx_seq_one_letter_code
_entity_poly.pdbx_strand_id
1 'polypeptide(L)'
;MLKQKAFVKKTKKGNVTKVVREHYLRDDIWSGSPLDPECPPESHKLSPAAAAYLVIDTNVALHQLDFLEHAAVTDVIVTKTVLEEVEHRNRSCFQRLRALTQSDAKRFFVFSNEHHSATYVEARPGESPNDRNDRAIRGVAKWYKERVPGVRVLLLTNDAASRALAASEGVEALHLAAYARERRGEVPELMDLVARAEMEEDGEPGASGAPADAGGGGGGGGGARGGSRASKRKKVYEAHRPFAELQAGIAAGRLHQGALRVSRFNPFEGWVSSQSVGDDILISGRIDMNRALDGDIVAVELLPEDQWRAPSKVLPGGGGGKGSSGGGGEAADEGSEEGEGDGGEAGIFQVAPGEALAEEGGGAAGKAPAAARPTGRVVGVIKRNWRQRGYCGALKPEEGLEARAGAAAVLFVPVERRFPMIRCV
;
A
#
# COMPACT_ATOMS: atom_id res chain seq x y z
N MET A 1 -3.30 40.98 -4.06
CA MET A 1 -4.68 41.17 -3.53
C MET A 1 -4.81 40.53 -2.14
N LEU A 2 -5.59 41.11 -1.22
CA LEU A 2 -5.82 40.55 0.13
C LEU A 2 -7.15 39.78 0.17
N LYS A 3 -7.13 38.55 0.68
CA LYS A 3 -8.30 37.71 0.97
C LYS A 3 -8.30 37.33 2.45
N GLN A 4 -9.47 36.99 2.99
CA GLN A 4 -9.59 36.46 4.36
C GLN A 4 -10.01 34.99 4.30
N LYS A 5 -9.21 34.11 4.91
CA LYS A 5 -9.52 32.68 5.06
C LYS A 5 -9.99 32.43 6.49
N ALA A 6 -11.27 32.06 6.63
CA ALA A 6 -11.85 31.68 7.91
C ALA A 6 -12.08 30.18 7.97
N PHE A 7 -11.65 29.53 9.05
CA PHE A 7 -11.93 28.11 9.30
C PHE A 7 -12.20 27.86 10.78
N VAL A 8 -12.90 26.76 11.06
CA VAL A 8 -13.23 26.35 12.43
C VAL A 8 -12.27 25.26 12.88
N LYS A 9 -11.69 25.41 14.07
CA LYS A 9 -10.79 24.41 14.66
C LYS A 9 -11.29 24.00 16.04
N LYS A 10 -11.28 22.69 16.30
CA LYS A 10 -11.45 22.15 17.65
C LYS A 10 -10.09 22.14 18.36
N THR A 11 -10.01 22.79 19.51
CA THR A 11 -8.81 22.80 20.35
C THR A 11 -8.63 21.47 21.08
N LYS A 12 -7.42 21.21 21.62
CA LYS A 12 -7.15 20.01 22.43
C LYS A 12 -8.08 19.87 23.66
N LYS A 13 -8.63 20.99 24.15
CA LYS A 13 -9.58 21.03 25.27
C LYS A 13 -11.05 20.87 24.84
N GLY A 14 -11.30 20.62 23.55
CA GLY A 14 -12.66 20.43 23.02
C GLY A 14 -13.38 21.70 22.58
N ASN A 15 -12.87 22.88 22.92
CA ASN A 15 -13.47 24.16 22.51
C ASN A 15 -13.36 24.35 20.99
N VAL A 16 -14.44 24.85 20.39
CA VAL A 16 -14.51 25.17 18.95
C VAL A 16 -14.19 26.65 18.78
N THR A 17 -13.14 26.97 18.02
CA THR A 17 -12.73 28.35 17.75
C THR A 17 -12.75 28.64 16.26
N LYS A 18 -13.29 29.81 15.88
CA LYS A 18 -13.18 30.34 14.52
C LYS A 18 -11.85 31.06 14.39
N VAL A 19 -11.01 30.62 13.47
CA VAL A 19 -9.73 31.22 13.15
C VAL A 19 -9.89 31.98 11.84
N VAL A 20 -9.60 33.28 11.85
CA VAL A 20 -9.55 34.11 10.65
C VAL A 20 -8.09 34.46 10.40
N ARG A 21 -7.64 34.22 9.17
CA ARG A 21 -6.28 34.58 8.72
C ARG A 21 -6.36 35.40 7.47
N GLU A 22 -5.48 36.38 7.39
CA GLU A 22 -5.21 37.11 6.15
C GLU A 22 -4.46 36.20 5.18
N HIS A 23 -4.85 36.28 3.90
CA HIS A 23 -4.29 35.50 2.83
C HIS A 23 -3.93 36.43 1.67
N TYR A 24 -2.64 36.60 1.44
CA TYR A 24 -2.11 37.48 0.40
C TYR A 24 -1.94 36.70 -0.90
N LEU A 25 -2.62 37.19 -1.93
CA LEU A 25 -2.43 36.76 -3.31
C LEU A 25 -1.40 37.68 -3.97
N ARG A 26 -0.41 37.05 -4.57
CA ARG A 26 0.81 37.60 -5.13
C ARG A 26 0.87 37.31 -6.63
N ASP A 27 1.53 38.20 -7.34
CA ASP A 27 1.77 38.11 -8.78
C ASP A 27 3.26 37.86 -9.09
N ASP A 28 4.12 37.89 -8.06
CA ASP A 28 5.57 37.67 -8.12
C ASP A 28 5.94 36.21 -7.78
N ILE A 29 5.08 35.26 -8.15
CA ILE A 29 5.33 33.82 -8.01
C ILE A 29 5.55 33.26 -9.41
N TRP A 30 6.80 32.93 -9.72
CA TRP A 30 7.20 32.54 -11.06
C TRP A 30 6.95 31.06 -11.35
N SER A 31 6.81 30.71 -12.63
CA SER A 31 6.59 29.33 -13.10
C SER A 31 7.79 28.41 -12.87
N GLY A 32 8.98 28.98 -12.70
CA GLY A 32 10.23 28.23 -12.56
C GLY A 32 10.74 27.60 -13.87
N SER A 33 10.11 27.95 -14.99
CA SER A 33 10.50 27.50 -16.32
C SER A 33 11.28 28.59 -17.07
N PRO A 34 12.40 28.25 -17.74
CA PRO A 34 13.08 29.13 -18.66
C PRO A 34 12.28 29.48 -19.91
N LEU A 35 11.22 28.73 -20.21
CA LEU A 35 10.33 28.95 -21.35
C LEU A 35 9.28 30.04 -21.08
N ASP A 36 9.15 30.48 -19.83
CA ASP A 36 8.27 31.58 -19.44
C ASP A 36 9.03 32.92 -19.58
N PRO A 37 8.57 33.82 -20.47
CA PRO A 37 9.26 35.08 -20.74
C PRO A 37 9.39 36.02 -19.52
N GLU A 38 8.48 35.92 -18.55
CA GLU A 38 8.50 36.77 -17.35
C GLU A 38 9.16 36.07 -16.17
N CYS A 39 9.54 34.79 -16.29
CA CYS A 39 10.23 34.07 -15.23
C CYS A 39 11.72 34.46 -15.22
N PRO A 40 12.22 35.09 -14.14
CA PRO A 40 13.60 35.52 -14.08
C PRO A 40 14.57 34.32 -13.95
N PRO A 41 15.81 34.44 -14.43
CA PRO A 41 16.78 33.35 -14.42
C PRO A 41 17.05 32.72 -13.06
N GLU A 42 17.03 33.51 -11.97
CA GLU A 42 17.22 32.99 -10.61
C GLU A 42 16.08 32.06 -10.15
N SER A 43 14.93 32.12 -10.81
CA SER A 43 13.78 31.25 -10.49
C SER A 43 13.76 29.99 -11.36
N HIS A 44 14.63 29.88 -12.36
CA HIS A 44 14.69 28.73 -13.25
C HIS A 44 15.09 27.47 -12.49
N LYS A 45 14.26 26.44 -12.60
CA LYS A 45 14.54 25.12 -12.03
C LYS A 45 14.17 23.99 -12.98
N LEU A 46 13.12 24.18 -13.76
CA LEU A 46 12.71 23.25 -14.80
C LEU A 46 13.61 23.39 -16.03
N SER A 47 13.79 22.31 -16.78
CA SER A 47 14.57 22.31 -18.02
C SER A 47 13.70 22.75 -19.20
N PRO A 48 14.21 23.57 -20.14
CA PRO A 48 13.51 23.86 -21.39
C PRO A 48 13.56 22.68 -22.38
N ALA A 49 14.46 21.70 -22.15
CA ALA A 49 14.60 20.50 -22.95
C ALA A 49 13.80 19.30 -22.40
N ALA A 50 12.95 19.52 -21.38
CA ALA A 50 12.10 18.47 -20.83
C ALA A 50 11.07 18.03 -21.87
N ALA A 51 10.84 16.71 -21.99
CA ALA A 51 9.80 16.18 -22.87
C ALA A 51 8.40 16.60 -22.43
N ALA A 52 8.19 16.72 -21.12
CA ALA A 52 6.98 17.25 -20.51
C ALA A 52 7.26 17.81 -19.11
N TYR A 53 6.44 18.76 -18.66
CA TYR A 53 6.34 19.16 -17.26
C TYR A 53 5.24 18.38 -16.57
N LEU A 54 5.59 17.73 -15.45
CA LEU A 54 4.69 16.84 -14.73
C LEU A 54 4.11 17.59 -13.53
N VAL A 55 2.82 17.86 -13.52
CA VAL A 55 2.09 18.31 -12.34
C VAL A 55 1.60 17.07 -11.61
N ILE A 56 1.99 16.89 -10.34
CA ILE A 56 1.56 15.72 -9.56
C ILE A 56 0.36 16.03 -8.68
N ASP A 57 -0.46 15.02 -8.47
CA ASP A 57 -1.55 15.02 -7.50
C ASP A 57 -1.11 14.50 -6.12
N THR A 58 -1.91 14.73 -5.08
CA THR A 58 -1.63 14.31 -3.71
C THR A 58 -1.52 12.80 -3.60
N ASN A 59 -2.43 12.03 -4.21
CA ASN A 59 -2.42 10.57 -4.11
C ASN A 59 -1.15 9.96 -4.74
N VAL A 60 -0.66 10.54 -5.83
CA VAL A 60 0.62 10.16 -6.45
C VAL A 60 1.77 10.38 -5.47
N ALA A 61 1.82 11.53 -4.80
CA ALA A 61 2.85 11.81 -3.79
C ALA A 61 2.75 10.93 -2.53
N LEU A 62 1.57 10.41 -2.20
CA LEU A 62 1.37 9.56 -1.02
C LEU A 62 1.67 8.09 -1.29
N HIS A 63 1.32 7.60 -2.47
CA HIS A 63 1.29 6.16 -2.76
C HIS A 63 2.36 5.72 -3.76
N GLN A 64 2.94 6.64 -4.53
CA GLN A 64 3.81 6.34 -5.66
C GLN A 64 5.12 7.13 -5.60
N LEU A 65 5.67 7.29 -4.38
CA LEU A 65 6.88 8.08 -4.20
C LEU A 65 8.12 7.38 -4.78
N ASP A 66 8.15 6.04 -4.78
CA ASP A 66 9.23 5.25 -5.38
C ASP A 66 9.30 5.50 -6.90
N PHE A 67 8.13 5.62 -7.56
CA PHE A 67 8.04 6.06 -8.96
C PHE A 67 8.62 7.47 -9.15
N LEU A 68 8.25 8.42 -8.28
CA LEU A 68 8.77 9.80 -8.34
C LEU A 68 10.26 9.89 -8.01
N GLU A 69 10.85 8.94 -7.28
CA GLU A 69 12.29 8.88 -6.97
C GLU A 69 13.12 8.39 -8.16
N HIS A 70 12.52 7.64 -9.09
CA HIS A 70 13.21 7.08 -10.26
C HIS A 70 13.95 8.13 -11.10
N ALA A 71 15.19 7.85 -11.53
CA ALA A 71 16.05 8.85 -12.20
C ALA A 71 15.44 9.44 -13.49
N ALA A 72 14.62 8.66 -14.19
CA ALA A 72 13.95 9.10 -15.42
C ALA A 72 12.80 10.11 -15.20
N VAL A 73 12.31 10.25 -13.97
CA VAL A 73 11.23 11.19 -13.64
C VAL A 73 11.86 12.50 -13.20
N THR A 74 11.83 13.50 -14.08
CA THR A 74 12.39 14.83 -13.84
C THR A 74 11.38 15.91 -14.22
N ASP A 75 11.67 17.17 -13.87
CA ASP A 75 10.87 18.33 -14.27
C ASP A 75 9.44 18.28 -13.74
N VAL A 76 9.34 18.05 -12.42
CA VAL A 76 8.08 17.87 -11.70
C VAL A 76 7.69 19.13 -10.96
N ILE A 77 6.45 19.58 -11.17
CA ILE A 77 5.82 20.69 -10.48
C ILE A 77 5.01 20.13 -9.31
N VAL A 78 5.42 20.49 -8.10
CA VAL A 78 4.74 20.16 -6.85
C VAL A 78 3.99 21.40 -6.37
N THR A 79 2.66 21.33 -6.32
CA THR A 79 1.87 22.46 -5.82
C THR A 79 2.00 22.58 -4.30
N LYS A 80 1.83 23.80 -3.77
CA LYS A 80 1.81 24.03 -2.32
C LYS A 80 0.66 23.27 -1.66
N THR A 81 -0.49 23.17 -2.33
CA THR A 81 -1.65 22.36 -1.88
C THR A 81 -1.26 20.90 -1.66
N VAL A 82 -0.60 20.26 -2.64
CA VAL A 82 -0.11 18.88 -2.52
C VAL A 82 0.89 18.75 -1.37
N LEU A 83 1.84 19.67 -1.28
CA LEU A 83 2.88 19.62 -0.26
C LEU A 83 2.30 19.71 1.17
N GLU A 84 1.35 20.59 1.41
CA GLU A 84 0.66 20.73 2.70
C GLU A 84 -0.22 19.51 3.04
N GLU A 85 -0.90 18.96 2.05
CA GLU A 85 -1.74 17.78 2.24
C GLU A 85 -0.91 16.54 2.57
N VAL A 86 0.20 16.32 1.86
CA VAL A 86 1.15 15.24 2.15
C VAL A 86 1.78 15.43 3.54
N GLU A 87 2.13 16.66 3.93
CA GLU A 87 2.67 16.95 5.27
C GLU A 87 1.70 16.55 6.39
N HIS A 88 0.41 16.81 6.20
CA HIS A 88 -0.63 16.47 7.17
C HIS A 88 -0.99 14.98 7.17
N ARG A 89 -0.99 14.32 6.01
CA ARG A 89 -1.38 12.91 5.89
C ARG A 89 -0.24 11.95 6.22
N ASN A 90 0.97 12.22 5.73
CA ASN A 90 2.14 11.37 5.96
C ASN A 90 3.45 12.18 5.97
N ARG A 91 3.92 12.48 7.19
CA ARG A 91 5.16 13.25 7.42
C ARG A 91 6.40 12.60 6.79
N SER A 92 6.44 11.27 6.67
CA SER A 92 7.56 10.57 6.03
C SER A 92 7.58 10.77 4.52
N CYS A 93 6.42 10.63 3.85
CA CYS A 93 6.30 10.95 2.43
C CYS A 93 6.64 12.42 2.17
N PHE A 94 6.23 13.34 3.04
CA PHE A 94 6.61 14.75 2.94
C PHE A 94 8.13 14.97 3.03
N GLN A 95 8.83 14.31 3.95
CA GLN A 95 10.29 14.43 4.07
C GLN A 95 11.00 13.94 2.80
N ARG A 96 10.56 12.80 2.25
CA ARG A 96 11.09 12.25 1.00
C ARG A 96 10.79 13.16 -0.21
N LEU A 97 9.55 13.62 -0.36
CA LEU A 97 9.16 14.58 -1.40
C LEU A 97 9.95 15.89 -1.29
N ARG A 98 10.17 16.39 -0.07
CA ARG A 98 11.01 17.57 0.16
C ARG A 98 12.46 17.33 -0.22
N ALA A 99 13.02 16.16 0.04
CA ALA A 99 14.37 15.81 -0.42
C ALA A 99 14.46 15.82 -1.95
N LEU A 100 13.43 15.35 -2.67
CA LEU A 100 13.35 15.46 -4.13
C LEU A 100 13.38 16.91 -4.61
N THR A 101 12.69 17.82 -3.91
CA THR A 101 12.72 19.26 -4.23
C THR A 101 14.08 19.91 -3.97
N GLN A 102 14.96 19.29 -3.20
CA GLN A 102 16.32 19.80 -2.95
C GLN A 102 17.35 19.23 -3.93
N SER A 103 16.98 18.21 -4.71
CA SER A 103 17.86 17.60 -5.69
C SER A 103 17.83 18.37 -7.02
N ASP A 104 18.96 18.94 -7.41
CA ASP A 104 19.10 19.65 -8.69
C ASP A 104 18.97 18.70 -9.89
N ALA A 105 19.39 17.45 -9.74
CA ALA A 105 19.26 16.44 -10.80
C ALA A 105 17.79 16.12 -11.14
N LYS A 106 16.92 16.14 -10.13
CA LYS A 106 15.49 15.81 -10.29
C LYS A 106 14.66 16.98 -10.82
N ARG A 107 15.09 18.23 -10.57
CA ARG A 107 14.38 19.44 -11.00
C ARG A 107 12.93 19.50 -10.53
N PHE A 108 12.71 19.20 -9.25
CA PHE A 108 11.39 19.32 -8.62
C PHE A 108 11.17 20.77 -8.18
N PHE A 109 10.19 21.44 -8.78
CA PHE A 109 9.85 22.83 -8.51
C PHE A 109 8.59 22.92 -7.64
N VAL A 110 8.64 23.75 -6.59
CA VAL A 110 7.49 23.95 -5.70
C VAL A 110 6.77 25.23 -6.12
N PHE A 111 5.58 25.08 -6.68
CA PHE A 111 4.76 26.21 -7.12
C PHE A 111 3.76 26.60 -6.04
N SER A 112 3.85 27.86 -5.58
CA SER A 112 3.03 28.40 -4.49
C SER A 112 1.64 28.85 -4.97
N ASN A 113 0.86 27.91 -5.52
CA ASN A 113 -0.46 28.15 -6.10
C ASN A 113 -1.48 28.78 -5.14
N GLU A 114 -1.43 28.45 -3.85
CA GLU A 114 -2.30 29.09 -2.84
C GLU A 114 -2.08 30.60 -2.75
N HIS A 115 -0.86 31.07 -2.97
CA HIS A 115 -0.51 32.47 -2.89
C HIS A 115 -0.48 33.16 -4.25
N HIS A 116 -0.71 32.46 -5.36
CA HIS A 116 -0.64 33.03 -6.70
C HIS A 116 -2.02 33.49 -7.16
N SER A 117 -2.16 34.74 -7.58
CA SER A 117 -3.46 35.35 -7.92
C SER A 117 -4.24 34.60 -9.01
N ALA A 118 -3.57 34.17 -10.09
CA ALA A 118 -4.21 33.49 -11.21
C ALA A 118 -4.60 32.02 -10.93
N THR A 119 -3.95 31.34 -9.97
CA THR A 119 -4.18 29.90 -9.71
C THR A 119 -4.86 29.63 -8.37
N TYR A 120 -5.04 30.68 -7.55
CA TYR A 120 -5.77 30.57 -6.30
C TYR A 120 -7.25 30.25 -6.53
N VAL A 121 -7.74 29.24 -5.81
CA VAL A 121 -9.15 28.83 -5.86
C VAL A 121 -9.81 28.94 -4.48
N GLU A 122 -10.99 29.56 -4.46
CA GLU A 122 -11.87 29.59 -3.29
C GLU A 122 -12.72 28.32 -3.22
N ALA A 123 -13.05 27.90 -2.00
CA ALA A 123 -13.94 26.74 -1.78
C ALA A 123 -15.38 27.10 -2.17
N ARG A 124 -16.02 26.24 -2.96
CA ARG A 124 -17.42 26.41 -3.34
C ARG A 124 -18.34 25.92 -2.22
N PRO A 125 -19.56 26.47 -2.09
CA PRO A 125 -20.55 25.96 -1.14
C PRO A 125 -20.83 24.47 -1.37
N GLY A 126 -20.67 23.64 -0.34
CA GLY A 126 -20.93 22.19 -0.40
C GLY A 126 -19.79 21.36 -1.02
N GLU A 127 -18.69 21.98 -1.48
CA GLU A 127 -17.52 21.28 -2.01
C GLU A 127 -16.67 20.68 -0.88
N SER A 128 -16.20 19.45 -1.05
CA SER A 128 -15.30 18.86 -0.06
C SER A 128 -13.90 19.48 -0.15
N PRO A 129 -13.10 19.45 0.93
CA PRO A 129 -11.71 19.91 0.87
C PRO A 129 -10.88 19.19 -0.20
N ASN A 130 -11.16 17.91 -0.47
CA ASN A 130 -10.47 17.12 -1.49
C ASN A 130 -10.81 17.65 -2.90
N ASP A 131 -12.10 17.80 -3.22
CA ASP A 131 -12.54 18.29 -4.53
C ASP A 131 -11.98 19.69 -4.84
N ARG A 132 -11.92 20.55 -3.81
CA ARG A 132 -11.31 21.87 -3.91
C ARG A 132 -9.82 21.78 -4.22
N ASN A 133 -9.10 20.87 -3.58
CA ASN A 133 -7.66 20.68 -3.81
C ASN A 133 -7.40 20.14 -5.21
N ASP A 134 -8.17 19.13 -5.65
CA ASP A 134 -8.05 18.58 -7.01
C ASP A 134 -8.31 19.66 -8.06
N ARG A 135 -9.30 20.53 -7.82
CA ARG A 135 -9.57 21.69 -8.69
C ARG A 135 -8.45 22.73 -8.66
N ALA A 136 -7.81 22.94 -7.52
CA ALA A 136 -6.63 23.81 -7.42
C ALA A 136 -5.48 23.27 -8.28
N ILE A 137 -5.23 21.96 -8.22
CA ILE A 137 -4.16 21.29 -8.97
C ILE A 137 -4.45 21.32 -10.48
N ARG A 138 -5.70 21.05 -10.90
CA ARG A 138 -6.12 21.21 -12.30
C ARG A 138 -5.96 22.64 -12.80
N GLY A 139 -6.32 23.62 -11.96
CA GLY A 139 -6.12 25.05 -12.27
C GLY A 139 -4.64 25.41 -12.50
N VAL A 140 -3.73 24.84 -11.73
CA VAL A 140 -2.28 25.00 -11.96
C VAL A 140 -1.85 24.35 -13.27
N ALA A 141 -2.27 23.12 -13.56
CA ALA A 141 -1.91 22.44 -14.80
C ALA A 141 -2.42 23.21 -16.04
N LYS A 142 -3.64 23.76 -15.97
CA LYS A 142 -4.19 24.64 -17.00
C LYS A 142 -3.35 25.91 -17.17
N TRP A 143 -3.02 26.58 -16.07
CA TRP A 143 -2.21 27.80 -16.10
C TRP A 143 -0.83 27.57 -16.70
N TYR A 144 -0.13 26.49 -16.33
CA TYR A 144 1.16 26.13 -16.95
C TYR A 144 1.01 25.84 -18.44
N LYS A 145 -0.04 25.13 -18.86
CA LYS A 145 -0.29 24.85 -20.28
C LYS A 145 -0.43 26.14 -21.11
N GLU A 146 -1.14 27.13 -20.59
CA GLU A 146 -1.32 28.43 -21.26
C GLU A 146 -0.04 29.28 -21.20
N ARG A 147 0.72 29.16 -20.11
CA ARG A 147 1.90 29.99 -19.84
C ARG A 147 3.15 29.56 -20.59
N VAL A 148 3.37 28.25 -20.74
CA VAL A 148 4.55 27.68 -21.41
C VAL A 148 4.13 26.75 -22.57
N PRO A 149 3.60 27.29 -23.67
CA PRO A 149 3.10 26.49 -24.80
C PRO A 149 4.20 25.70 -25.53
N GLY A 150 5.48 26.01 -25.28
CA GLY A 150 6.63 25.32 -25.88
C GLY A 150 6.94 23.93 -25.29
N VAL A 151 6.23 23.50 -24.24
CA VAL A 151 6.44 22.20 -23.59
C VAL A 151 5.09 21.54 -23.26
N ARG A 152 5.02 20.21 -23.37
CA ARG A 152 3.83 19.44 -22.98
C ARG A 152 3.67 19.51 -21.46
N VAL A 153 2.47 19.84 -20.97
CA VAL A 153 2.16 19.86 -19.53
C VAL A 153 1.19 18.73 -19.22
N LEU A 154 1.57 17.85 -18.29
CA LEU A 154 0.84 16.63 -17.94
C LEU A 154 0.47 16.62 -16.46
N LEU A 155 -0.81 16.41 -16.16
CA LEU A 155 -1.27 16.10 -14.81
C LEU A 155 -1.19 14.59 -14.56
N LEU A 156 -0.37 14.19 -13.60
CA LEU A 156 -0.31 12.81 -13.11
C LEU A 156 -1.29 12.64 -11.94
N THR A 157 -2.38 11.91 -12.18
CA THR A 157 -3.37 11.58 -11.15
C THR A 157 -3.95 10.19 -11.37
N ASN A 158 -4.09 9.45 -10.27
CA ASN A 158 -4.71 8.13 -10.29
C ASN A 158 -6.23 8.19 -10.15
N ASP A 159 -6.81 9.35 -9.80
CA ASP A 159 -8.26 9.51 -9.71
C ASP A 159 -8.90 9.70 -11.11
N ALA A 160 -9.77 8.75 -11.48
CA ALA A 160 -10.50 8.78 -12.74
C ALA A 160 -11.41 10.01 -12.86
N ALA A 161 -12.02 10.46 -11.77
CA ALA A 161 -12.90 11.64 -11.79
C ALA A 161 -12.08 12.91 -12.07
N SER A 162 -10.94 13.09 -11.40
CA SER A 162 -10.01 14.18 -11.66
C SER A 162 -9.49 14.17 -13.11
N ARG A 163 -9.17 12.99 -13.69
CA ARG A 163 -8.79 12.90 -15.11
C ARG A 163 -9.91 13.31 -16.06
N ALA A 164 -11.14 12.86 -15.82
CA ALA A 164 -12.29 13.22 -16.65
C ALA A 164 -12.58 14.73 -16.61
N LEU A 165 -12.50 15.33 -15.42
CA LEU A 165 -12.65 16.78 -15.26
C LEU A 165 -11.50 17.55 -15.93
N ALA A 166 -10.25 17.09 -15.78
CA ALA A 166 -9.10 17.69 -16.45
C ALA A 166 -9.27 17.70 -17.97
N ALA A 167 -9.72 16.58 -18.56
CA ALA A 167 -10.00 16.51 -19.99
C ALA A 167 -11.08 17.50 -20.43
N SER A 168 -12.15 17.67 -19.64
CA SER A 168 -13.21 18.67 -19.91
C SER A 168 -12.72 20.12 -19.84
N GLU A 169 -11.68 20.38 -19.05
CA GLU A 169 -11.04 21.69 -18.88
C GLU A 169 -9.90 21.92 -19.88
N GLY A 170 -9.66 20.96 -20.79
CA GLY A 170 -8.58 21.02 -21.78
C GLY A 170 -7.20 20.75 -21.21
N VAL A 171 -7.09 20.13 -20.04
CA VAL A 171 -5.83 19.71 -19.41
C VAL A 171 -5.57 18.25 -19.73
N GLU A 172 -4.35 17.94 -20.15
CA GLU A 172 -3.94 16.56 -20.39
C GLU A 172 -3.60 15.89 -19.05
N ALA A 173 -4.28 14.79 -18.73
CA ALA A 173 -4.09 14.05 -17.49
C ALA A 173 -3.93 12.56 -17.75
N LEU A 174 -2.95 11.93 -17.08
CA LEU A 174 -2.63 10.52 -17.23
C LEU A 174 -2.61 9.82 -15.87
N HIS A 175 -3.06 8.57 -15.87
CA HIS A 175 -2.75 7.64 -14.80
C HIS A 175 -1.26 7.27 -14.85
N LEU A 176 -0.63 6.99 -13.70
CA LEU A 176 0.80 6.65 -13.67
C LEU A 176 1.16 5.45 -14.55
N ALA A 177 0.33 4.40 -14.54
CA ALA A 177 0.52 3.24 -15.42
C ALA A 177 0.45 3.60 -16.91
N ALA A 178 -0.35 4.59 -17.30
CA ALA A 178 -0.43 5.05 -18.69
C ALA A 178 0.85 5.80 -19.07
N TYR A 179 1.32 6.69 -18.19
CA TYR A 179 2.58 7.42 -18.38
C TYR A 179 3.81 6.47 -18.42
N ALA A 180 3.87 5.48 -17.53
CA ALA A 180 4.91 4.45 -17.56
C ALA A 180 4.88 3.62 -18.86
N ARG A 181 3.69 3.33 -19.39
CA ARG A 181 3.52 2.63 -20.66
C ARG A 181 3.99 3.44 -21.86
N GLU A 182 3.70 4.74 -21.90
CA GLU A 182 4.22 5.65 -22.94
C GLU A 182 5.75 5.63 -22.98
N ARG A 183 6.39 5.51 -21.82
CA ARG A 183 7.86 5.52 -21.68
C ARG A 183 8.51 4.15 -21.67
N ARG A 184 7.76 3.07 -21.91
CA ARG A 184 8.28 1.69 -21.87
C ARG A 184 9.46 1.47 -22.82
N GLY A 185 9.49 2.16 -23.95
CA GLY A 185 10.57 2.07 -24.93
C GLY A 185 11.90 2.69 -24.45
N GLU A 186 11.83 3.68 -23.57
CA GLU A 186 13.01 4.37 -23.02
C GLU A 186 13.41 3.78 -21.66
N VAL A 187 12.43 3.52 -20.79
CA VAL A 187 12.62 3.19 -19.39
C VAL A 187 11.60 2.12 -18.97
N PRO A 188 11.84 0.84 -19.31
CA PRO A 188 10.88 -0.24 -19.07
C PRO A 188 10.63 -0.50 -17.58
N GLU A 189 11.63 -0.26 -16.73
CA GLU A 189 11.58 -0.44 -15.26
C GLU A 189 10.54 0.44 -14.55
N LEU A 190 10.06 1.51 -15.18
CA LEU A 190 8.99 2.35 -14.62
C LEU A 190 7.68 1.59 -14.42
N MET A 191 7.41 0.56 -15.23
CA MET A 191 6.19 -0.24 -15.12
C MET A 191 6.15 -1.05 -13.82
N ASP A 192 7.31 -1.53 -13.36
CA ASP A 192 7.43 -2.39 -12.18
C ASP A 192 7.29 -1.58 -10.87
N LEU A 193 7.45 -0.26 -10.95
CA LEU A 193 7.34 0.66 -9.81
C LEU A 193 5.92 1.14 -9.52
N VAL A 194 4.96 0.90 -10.43
CA VAL A 194 3.58 1.36 -10.25
C VAL A 194 2.84 0.38 -9.32
N ALA A 195 2.40 0.85 -8.16
CA ALA A 195 1.63 0.03 -7.21
C ALA A 195 0.32 -0.53 -7.82
N ARG A 196 0.06 -1.83 -7.60
CA ARG A 196 -1.09 -2.57 -8.16
C ARG A 196 -2.47 -2.14 -7.68
N ALA A 197 -2.59 -1.63 -6.45
CA ALA A 197 -3.89 -1.28 -5.88
C ALA A 197 -4.63 -0.25 -6.74
N GLU A 198 -3.90 0.54 -7.52
CA GLU A 198 -4.44 1.60 -8.38
C GLU A 198 -4.63 1.12 -9.84
N MET A 199 -3.91 0.08 -10.29
CA MET A 199 -4.14 -0.52 -11.63
C MET A 199 -5.46 -1.28 -11.73
N GLU A 200 -5.99 -1.80 -10.61
CA GLU A 200 -7.24 -2.57 -10.58
C GLU A 200 -8.50 -1.67 -10.57
N GLU A 201 -8.37 -0.38 -10.20
CA GLU A 201 -9.49 0.60 -10.23
C GLU A 201 -9.76 1.17 -11.64
N ASP A 202 -8.74 1.20 -12.51
CA ASP A 202 -8.85 1.70 -13.89
C ASP A 202 -9.35 0.65 -14.90
N GLY A 203 -9.65 -0.57 -14.45
CA GLY A 203 -10.34 -1.56 -15.27
C GLY A 203 -11.77 -1.11 -15.56
N GLU A 204 -12.11 -0.87 -16.82
CA GLU A 204 -13.45 -0.51 -17.27
C GLU A 204 -14.55 -1.32 -16.54
N PRO A 205 -15.67 -0.69 -16.13
CA PRO A 205 -16.81 -1.40 -15.55
C PRO A 205 -17.51 -2.22 -16.64
N GLY A 206 -16.92 -3.35 -16.99
CA GLY A 206 -17.51 -4.38 -17.84
C GLY A 206 -18.64 -5.09 -17.11
N ALA A 207 -19.86 -4.59 -17.32
CA ALA A 207 -21.12 -5.35 -17.29
C ALA A 207 -21.27 -6.41 -16.18
N SER A 208 -21.52 -5.99 -14.94
CA SER A 208 -22.30 -6.81 -13.99
C SER A 208 -22.95 -5.95 -12.91
N GLY A 209 -23.77 -5.00 -13.35
CA GLY A 209 -24.66 -4.24 -12.49
C GLY A 209 -26.08 -4.31 -13.03
N ALA A 210 -26.82 -5.36 -12.68
CA ALA A 210 -28.28 -5.34 -12.72
C ALA A 210 -28.78 -5.72 -11.31
N PRO A 211 -29.73 -4.97 -10.73
CA PRO A 211 -30.29 -5.30 -9.43
C PRO A 211 -31.26 -6.47 -9.61
N ALA A 212 -31.07 -7.55 -8.85
CA ALA A 212 -32.04 -8.64 -8.80
C ALA A 212 -33.09 -8.34 -7.73
N ASP A 213 -34.25 -7.87 -8.19
CA ASP A 213 -35.52 -7.98 -7.48
C ASP A 213 -36.09 -9.41 -7.62
N ALA A 214 -37.06 -9.72 -6.76
CA ALA A 214 -37.63 -11.00 -6.39
C ALA A 214 -38.17 -11.92 -7.53
N GLY A 215 -38.25 -13.22 -7.23
CA GLY A 215 -39.14 -14.16 -7.96
C GLY A 215 -38.70 -15.62 -7.88
N GLY A 216 -39.57 -16.52 -7.41
CA GLY A 216 -39.24 -17.91 -7.10
C GLY A 216 -39.29 -18.91 -8.26
N GLY A 217 -38.87 -20.15 -7.96
CA GLY A 217 -39.53 -21.37 -8.46
C GLY A 217 -38.83 -22.23 -9.52
N GLY A 218 -38.35 -23.41 -9.08
CA GLY A 218 -38.64 -24.70 -9.75
C GLY A 218 -37.72 -25.24 -10.86
N GLY A 219 -37.04 -26.37 -10.58
CA GLY A 219 -37.06 -27.57 -11.44
C GLY A 219 -35.94 -27.82 -12.47
N GLY A 220 -35.14 -28.87 -12.23
CA GLY A 220 -34.90 -29.95 -13.21
C GLY A 220 -33.72 -29.88 -14.19
N GLY A 221 -32.63 -30.61 -13.86
CA GLY A 221 -31.98 -31.63 -14.72
C GLY A 221 -31.19 -31.26 -16.00
N GLY A 222 -29.99 -31.84 -16.12
CA GLY A 222 -29.35 -32.13 -17.42
C GLY A 222 -28.03 -31.40 -17.67
N GLY A 223 -26.90 -32.10 -17.59
CA GLY A 223 -25.56 -31.50 -17.59
C GLY A 223 -24.97 -31.16 -18.96
N ALA A 224 -23.89 -30.39 -18.93
CA ALA A 224 -22.69 -30.52 -19.78
C ALA A 224 -21.69 -29.38 -19.47
N ARG A 225 -20.41 -29.76 -19.32
CA ARG A 225 -19.20 -28.94 -19.51
C ARG A 225 -18.99 -27.77 -18.53
N GLY A 226 -18.43 -28.10 -17.36
CA GLY A 226 -17.89 -27.12 -16.43
C GLY A 226 -16.60 -26.48 -16.94
N GLY A 227 -16.71 -25.31 -17.56
CA GLY A 227 -15.62 -24.35 -17.64
C GLY A 227 -15.25 -23.89 -16.22
N SER A 228 -13.96 -23.89 -15.91
CA SER A 228 -13.40 -23.45 -14.64
C SER A 228 -13.85 -22.01 -14.33
N ARG A 229 -14.90 -21.87 -13.52
CA ARG A 229 -15.29 -20.60 -12.92
C ARG A 229 -14.13 -20.16 -12.03
N ALA A 230 -13.54 -19.01 -12.33
CA ALA A 230 -12.62 -18.32 -11.44
C ALA A 230 -13.21 -18.33 -10.03
N SER A 231 -12.57 -19.07 -9.12
CA SER A 231 -13.06 -19.22 -7.76
C SER A 231 -13.08 -17.83 -7.12
N LYS A 232 -14.26 -17.40 -6.65
CA LYS A 232 -14.38 -16.19 -5.85
C LYS A 232 -13.37 -16.28 -4.71
N ARG A 233 -12.37 -15.39 -4.69
CA ARG A 233 -11.32 -15.34 -3.66
C ARG A 233 -11.99 -15.33 -2.28
N LYS A 234 -11.80 -16.39 -1.48
CA LYS A 234 -12.29 -16.42 -0.10
C LYS A 234 -11.62 -15.28 0.68
N LYS A 235 -12.41 -14.41 1.32
CA LYS A 235 -11.88 -13.43 2.27
C LYS A 235 -11.36 -14.19 3.49
N VAL A 236 -10.05 -14.33 3.59
CA VAL A 236 -9.38 -15.08 4.68
C VAL A 236 -9.27 -14.25 5.96
N TYR A 237 -9.19 -12.92 5.84
CA TYR A 237 -8.96 -12.02 6.95
C TYR A 237 -10.19 -11.18 7.28
N GLU A 238 -10.48 -11.02 8.57
CA GLU A 238 -11.50 -10.10 9.05
C GLU A 238 -11.13 -8.64 8.73
N ALA A 239 -12.14 -7.79 8.55
CA ALA A 239 -11.92 -6.36 8.39
C ALA A 239 -11.42 -5.77 9.70
N HIS A 240 -10.50 -4.80 9.62
CA HIS A 240 -10.05 -4.08 10.81
C HIS A 240 -11.16 -3.17 11.31
N ARG A 241 -11.35 -3.13 12.63
CA ARG A 241 -12.37 -2.26 13.24
C ARG A 241 -12.01 -0.77 13.06
N PRO A 242 -12.99 0.14 12.99
CA PRO A 242 -12.73 1.57 12.83
C PRO A 242 -11.90 2.12 13.99
N PHE A 243 -11.04 3.11 13.69
CA PHE A 243 -10.14 3.71 14.69
C PHE A 243 -10.87 4.21 15.95
N ALA A 244 -12.06 4.80 15.79
CA ALA A 244 -12.87 5.27 16.92
C ALA A 244 -13.30 4.12 17.85
N GLU A 245 -13.66 2.96 17.31
CA GLU A 245 -14.02 1.78 18.09
C GLU A 245 -12.79 1.18 18.78
N LEU A 246 -11.65 1.12 18.07
CA LEU A 246 -10.39 0.68 18.67
C LEU A 246 -10.01 1.54 19.87
N GLN A 247 -10.07 2.87 19.74
CA GLN A 247 -9.78 3.79 20.83
C GLN A 247 -10.74 3.64 22.00
N ALA A 248 -12.05 3.51 21.73
CA ALA A 248 -13.04 3.28 22.77
C ALA A 248 -12.83 1.94 23.49
N GLY A 249 -12.46 0.89 22.74
CA GLY A 249 -12.15 -0.43 23.29
C GLY A 249 -10.89 -0.44 24.16
N ILE A 250 -9.86 0.32 23.78
CA ILE A 250 -8.63 0.49 24.56
C ILE A 250 -8.91 1.28 25.83
N ALA A 251 -9.66 2.39 25.73
CA ALA A 251 -10.02 3.20 26.89
C ALA A 251 -10.92 2.44 27.88
N ALA A 252 -11.78 1.55 27.38
CA ALA A 252 -12.61 0.66 28.20
C ALA A 252 -11.84 -0.55 28.76
N GLY A 253 -10.56 -0.73 28.43
CA GLY A 253 -9.73 -1.85 28.88
C GLY A 253 -10.07 -3.21 28.27
N ARG A 254 -10.93 -3.25 27.24
CA ARG A 254 -11.33 -4.49 26.53
C ARG A 254 -10.31 -4.88 25.46
N LEU A 255 -9.62 -3.89 24.89
CA LEU A 255 -8.58 -4.09 23.89
C LEU A 255 -7.23 -3.66 24.46
N HIS A 256 -6.18 -4.38 24.07
CA HIS A 256 -4.83 -4.10 24.48
C HIS A 256 -4.01 -3.57 23.31
N GLN A 257 -3.41 -2.40 23.49
CA GLN A 257 -2.52 -1.80 22.51
C GLN A 257 -1.06 -2.12 22.82
N GLY A 258 -0.30 -2.53 21.82
CA GLY A 258 1.14 -2.74 21.96
C GLY A 258 1.86 -2.89 20.62
N ALA A 259 3.19 -2.90 20.66
CA ALA A 259 4.01 -3.20 19.49
C ALA A 259 4.09 -4.73 19.30
N LEU A 260 3.76 -5.20 18.09
CA LEU A 260 3.87 -6.60 17.73
C LEU A 260 5.33 -6.97 17.47
N ARG A 261 5.86 -7.91 18.24
CA ARG A 261 7.20 -8.49 18.05
C ARG A 261 7.05 -9.88 17.44
N VAL A 262 7.37 -10.03 16.16
CA VAL A 262 7.21 -11.30 15.44
C VAL A 262 8.43 -12.19 15.67
N SER A 263 8.19 -13.50 15.77
CA SER A 263 9.22 -14.51 15.91
C SER A 263 10.21 -14.47 14.76
N ARG A 264 11.51 -14.59 15.08
CA ARG A 264 12.59 -14.66 14.08
C ARG A 264 12.44 -15.86 13.14
N PHE A 265 11.69 -16.87 13.55
CA PHE A 265 11.61 -18.15 12.87
C PHE A 265 10.24 -18.43 12.26
N ASN A 266 9.19 -17.74 12.73
CA ASN A 266 7.84 -17.90 12.24
C ASN A 266 7.19 -16.53 12.00
N PRO A 267 6.92 -16.13 10.74
CA PRO A 267 6.30 -14.85 10.44
C PRO A 267 4.84 -14.77 10.89
N PHE A 268 4.21 -15.89 11.27
CA PHE A 268 2.82 -15.96 11.73
C PHE A 268 2.70 -16.23 13.24
N GLU A 269 3.75 -15.95 14.01
CA GLU A 269 3.73 -16.03 15.47
C GLU A 269 4.47 -14.83 16.04
N GLY A 270 3.88 -14.19 17.06
CA GLY A 270 4.48 -13.03 17.69
C GLY A 270 3.89 -12.72 19.06
N TRP A 271 4.43 -11.69 19.70
CA TRP A 271 4.08 -11.27 21.04
C TRP A 271 3.77 -9.79 21.08
N VAL A 272 2.72 -9.45 21.82
CA VAL A 272 2.33 -8.06 22.11
C VAL A 272 2.42 -7.84 23.61
N SER A 273 3.34 -6.98 24.03
CA SER A 273 3.46 -6.63 25.44
C SER A 273 2.32 -5.68 25.84
N SER A 274 1.60 -6.02 26.91
CA SER A 274 0.50 -5.22 27.44
C SER A 274 0.70 -4.95 28.92
N GLN A 275 0.81 -3.67 29.30
CA GLN A 275 0.99 -3.27 30.69
C GLN A 275 -0.21 -3.68 31.57
N SER A 276 -1.40 -3.80 31.00
CA SER A 276 -2.62 -4.16 31.74
C SER A 276 -2.77 -5.66 31.99
N VAL A 277 -2.11 -6.50 31.19
CA VAL A 277 -2.14 -7.96 31.35
C VAL A 277 -0.97 -8.44 32.22
N GLY A 278 0.14 -7.68 32.26
CA GLY A 278 1.31 -8.02 33.08
C GLY A 278 2.19 -9.13 32.49
N ASP A 279 1.76 -9.75 31.39
CA ASP A 279 2.51 -10.74 30.60
C ASP A 279 2.36 -10.43 29.09
N ASP A 280 3.20 -11.07 28.28
CA ASP A 280 3.17 -10.97 26.83
C ASP A 280 2.00 -11.76 26.24
N ILE A 281 1.15 -11.08 25.46
CA ILE A 281 0.04 -11.72 24.74
C ILE A 281 0.60 -12.41 23.50
N LEU A 282 0.42 -13.73 23.41
CA LEU A 282 0.76 -14.54 22.25
C LEU A 282 -0.26 -14.30 21.12
N ILE A 283 0.23 -14.01 19.93
CA ILE A 283 -0.56 -13.99 18.70
C ILE A 283 -0.01 -15.12 17.83
N SER A 284 -0.83 -16.13 17.55
CA SER A 284 -0.40 -17.32 16.81
C SER A 284 -1.33 -17.57 15.63
N GLY A 285 -0.76 -17.79 14.46
CA GLY A 285 -1.48 -18.08 13.23
C GLY A 285 -1.75 -16.85 12.36
N ARG A 286 -1.97 -17.12 11.07
CA ARG A 286 -2.21 -16.10 10.05
C ARG A 286 -3.49 -15.31 10.30
N ILE A 287 -4.55 -15.98 10.77
CA ILE A 287 -5.87 -15.38 10.98
C ILE A 287 -5.80 -14.39 12.15
N ASP A 288 -5.27 -14.82 13.29
CA ASP A 288 -5.19 -13.98 14.49
C ASP A 288 -4.16 -12.86 14.37
N MET A 289 -3.11 -13.03 13.56
CA MET A 289 -2.20 -11.93 13.24
C MET A 289 -2.80 -10.88 12.30
N ASN A 290 -3.88 -11.21 11.59
CA ASN A 290 -4.73 -10.31 10.80
C ASN A 290 -3.99 -9.19 10.05
N ARG A 291 -3.15 -9.58 9.08
CA ARG A 291 -2.36 -8.66 8.23
C ARG A 291 -1.41 -7.73 9.00
N ALA A 292 -1.12 -7.96 10.28
CA ALA A 292 -0.10 -7.22 11.02
C ALA A 292 1.30 -7.73 10.71
N LEU A 293 2.30 -6.85 10.82
CA LEU A 293 3.72 -7.16 10.58
C LEU A 293 4.57 -6.79 11.81
N ASP A 294 5.82 -7.25 11.81
CA ASP A 294 6.79 -6.94 12.86
C ASP A 294 6.93 -5.42 13.08
N GLY A 295 6.82 -5.00 14.34
CA GLY A 295 6.89 -3.62 14.78
C GLY A 295 5.61 -2.78 14.62
N ASP A 296 4.54 -3.33 14.02
CA ASP A 296 3.25 -2.63 13.96
C ASP A 296 2.69 -2.37 15.37
N ILE A 297 2.06 -1.21 15.57
CA ILE A 297 1.28 -0.95 16.78
C ILE A 297 -0.13 -1.46 16.55
N VAL A 298 -0.49 -2.51 17.26
CA VAL A 298 -1.73 -3.27 17.07
C VAL A 298 -2.67 -3.12 18.25
N ALA A 299 -3.97 -3.23 17.99
CA ALA A 299 -4.99 -3.45 18.99
C ALA A 299 -5.37 -4.94 18.98
N VAL A 300 -5.21 -5.61 20.12
CA VAL A 300 -5.54 -7.03 20.27
C VAL A 300 -6.65 -7.24 21.28
N GLU A 301 -7.50 -8.20 20.97
CA GLU A 301 -8.55 -8.71 21.82
C GLU A 301 -8.07 -10.06 22.39
N LEU A 302 -8.16 -10.24 23.71
CA LEU A 302 -7.82 -11.52 24.34
C LEU A 302 -8.85 -12.57 23.95
N LEU A 303 -8.36 -13.76 23.61
CA LEU A 303 -9.20 -14.93 23.46
C LEU A 303 -9.61 -15.46 24.84
N PRO A 304 -10.75 -16.17 24.92
CA PRO A 304 -11.13 -16.94 26.10
C PRO A 304 -9.99 -17.87 26.60
N GLU A 305 -9.91 -18.09 27.91
CA GLU A 305 -8.82 -18.85 28.55
C GLU A 305 -8.70 -20.29 28.04
N ASP A 306 -9.80 -20.90 27.59
CA ASP A 306 -9.84 -22.21 26.95
C ASP A 306 -9.11 -22.26 25.59
N GLN A 307 -8.88 -21.10 24.98
CA GLN A 307 -8.20 -20.95 23.70
C GLN A 307 -6.76 -20.46 23.87
N TRP A 308 -6.25 -20.39 25.10
CA TRP A 308 -4.87 -20.00 25.37
C TRP A 308 -3.89 -21.09 24.91
N ARG A 309 -2.91 -20.67 24.12
CA ARG A 309 -1.94 -21.53 23.46
C ARG A 309 -0.56 -21.36 24.12
N ALA A 310 0.25 -22.40 23.99
CA ALA A 310 1.68 -22.31 24.27
C ALA A 310 2.43 -21.87 23.00
N PRO A 311 3.60 -21.20 23.13
CA PRO A 311 4.44 -20.90 21.98
C PRO A 311 4.78 -22.15 21.18
N SER A 312 4.76 -22.06 19.85
CA SER A 312 5.08 -23.20 18.99
C SER A 312 6.51 -23.67 19.23
N LYS A 313 6.66 -24.98 19.49
CA LYS A 313 7.97 -25.66 19.49
C LYS A 313 8.42 -26.07 18.09
N VAL A 314 7.49 -26.03 17.13
CA VAL A 314 7.69 -26.50 15.76
C VAL A 314 7.98 -25.29 14.89
N LEU A 315 9.17 -25.29 14.30
CA LEU A 315 9.51 -24.40 13.20
C LEU A 315 8.60 -24.74 12.01
N PRO A 316 8.06 -23.75 11.28
CA PRO A 316 7.36 -24.03 10.03
C PRO A 316 8.25 -24.92 9.12
N GLY A 317 7.82 -26.17 8.89
CA GLY A 317 8.55 -27.16 8.08
C GLY A 317 9.17 -28.37 8.81
N GLY A 318 9.01 -28.53 10.13
CA GLY A 318 9.61 -29.66 10.87
C GLY A 318 8.79 -30.96 10.97
N GLY A 319 7.58 -31.02 10.41
CA GLY A 319 6.73 -32.21 10.44
C GLY A 319 6.86 -33.02 9.15
N GLY A 320 7.49 -34.20 9.22
CA GLY A 320 7.56 -35.15 8.13
C GLY A 320 6.17 -35.63 7.72
N GLY A 321 5.54 -34.93 6.76
CA GLY A 321 4.34 -35.38 6.08
C GLY A 321 4.71 -36.48 5.09
N LYS A 322 4.49 -37.74 5.48
CA LYS A 322 4.49 -38.89 4.56
C LYS A 322 3.55 -38.58 3.39
N GLY A 323 4.11 -38.40 2.21
CA GLY A 323 3.37 -38.50 0.95
C GLY A 323 2.71 -39.88 0.89
N SER A 324 1.40 -39.89 0.74
CA SER A 324 0.63 -41.08 0.42
C SER A 324 0.95 -41.45 -1.05
N SER A 325 1.75 -42.49 -1.24
CA SER A 325 1.69 -43.32 -2.45
C SER A 325 1.65 -44.77 -2.02
N GLY A 326 0.48 -45.39 -2.19
CA GLY A 326 0.34 -46.84 -2.12
C GLY A 326 0.85 -47.48 -3.41
N GLY A 327 1.53 -48.62 -3.26
CA GLY A 327 2.00 -49.49 -4.33
C GLY A 327 3.00 -50.50 -3.76
N GLY A 328 2.63 -51.78 -3.73
CA GLY A 328 3.20 -52.80 -2.85
C GLY A 328 4.36 -53.64 -3.38
N GLY A 329 4.95 -54.41 -2.47
CA GLY A 329 5.33 -55.82 -2.67
C GLY A 329 6.80 -56.13 -3.01
N GLU A 330 7.49 -56.71 -2.00
CA GLU A 330 8.57 -57.74 -2.06
C GLU A 330 9.87 -57.45 -2.83
N ALA A 331 11.09 -57.86 -2.46
CA ALA A 331 11.73 -58.44 -1.29
C ALA A 331 13.27 -58.38 -1.54
N ALA A 332 14.06 -58.37 -0.46
CA ALA A 332 15.48 -58.77 -0.31
C ALA A 332 16.59 -58.14 -1.18
N ASP A 333 17.61 -57.56 -0.54
CA ASP A 333 18.96 -58.16 -0.35
C ASP A 333 20.08 -57.09 -0.21
N GLU A 334 21.15 -57.52 0.44
CA GLU A 334 22.30 -56.81 1.03
C GLU A 334 23.17 -55.98 0.08
N GLY A 335 23.92 -55.01 0.64
CA GLY A 335 25.12 -54.47 -0.01
C GLY A 335 25.47 -53.03 0.33
N SER A 336 26.55 -52.86 1.08
CA SER A 336 27.30 -51.63 1.34
C SER A 336 27.58 -50.75 0.11
N GLU A 337 27.61 -49.43 0.29
CA GLU A 337 28.78 -48.59 -0.08
C GLU A 337 28.62 -47.15 0.41
N GLU A 338 29.71 -46.61 0.94
CA GLU A 338 29.88 -45.24 1.37
C GLU A 338 29.94 -44.30 0.16
N GLY A 339 29.16 -43.22 0.19
CA GLY A 339 29.22 -42.14 -0.79
C GLY A 339 28.92 -40.81 -0.12
N GLU A 340 29.96 -40.02 0.11
CA GLU A 340 29.88 -38.62 0.51
C GLU A 340 29.03 -37.84 -0.49
N GLY A 341 28.04 -37.09 -0.01
CA GLY A 341 27.11 -36.35 -0.86
C GLY A 341 26.39 -35.24 -0.11
N ASP A 342 26.99 -34.07 -0.17
CA ASP A 342 26.39 -32.72 -0.24
C ASP A 342 25.55 -32.20 0.96
N GLY A 343 25.93 -30.99 1.39
CA GLY A 343 25.34 -30.29 2.51
C GLY A 343 23.90 -29.88 2.22
N GLY A 344 22.96 -30.54 2.88
CA GLY A 344 21.53 -30.26 2.76
C GLY A 344 21.21 -28.77 2.97
N GLU A 345 20.80 -28.10 1.90
CA GLU A 345 20.17 -26.79 1.96
C GLU A 345 18.90 -26.88 2.81
N ALA A 346 18.87 -26.14 3.91
CA ALA A 346 17.69 -25.95 4.73
C ALA A 346 16.62 -25.20 3.92
N GLY A 347 15.78 -25.95 3.21
CA GLY A 347 14.71 -25.45 2.34
C GLY A 347 13.88 -24.35 3.02
N ILE A 348 13.77 -23.21 2.33
CA ILE A 348 12.98 -22.07 2.77
C ILE A 348 11.51 -22.36 2.45
N PHE A 349 10.80 -22.96 3.40
CA PHE A 349 9.36 -23.22 3.29
C PHE A 349 8.57 -22.17 4.08
N GLN A 350 8.22 -21.06 3.42
CA GLN A 350 7.05 -20.28 3.80
C GLN A 350 5.90 -20.72 2.89
N VAL A 351 4.76 -21.07 3.49
CA VAL A 351 3.55 -21.51 2.79
C VAL A 351 3.05 -20.40 1.86
N ALA A 352 2.75 -20.73 0.61
CA ALA A 352 2.34 -19.78 -0.42
C ALA A 352 1.09 -18.95 0.01
N PRO A 353 0.88 -17.73 -0.53
CA PRO A 353 -0.30 -16.94 -0.22
C PRO A 353 -1.60 -17.61 -0.70
N GLY A 354 -2.24 -18.43 0.16
CA GLY A 354 -3.52 -19.07 -0.14
C GLY A 354 -3.68 -20.47 0.44
N GLU A 355 -2.58 -21.11 0.81
CA GLU A 355 -2.60 -22.38 1.53
C GLU A 355 -2.73 -22.09 3.03
N ALA A 356 -3.88 -22.45 3.60
CA ALA A 356 -4.07 -22.45 5.03
C ALA A 356 -3.17 -23.55 5.61
N LEU A 357 -2.40 -23.23 6.65
CA LEU A 357 -1.96 -24.27 7.57
C LEU A 357 -3.24 -24.94 8.07
N ALA A 358 -3.39 -26.24 7.81
CA ALA A 358 -4.36 -27.02 8.54
C ALA A 358 -3.99 -26.85 10.02
N GLU A 359 -4.90 -26.28 10.81
CA GLU A 359 -4.80 -26.42 12.25
C GLU A 359 -4.89 -27.92 12.51
N GLU A 360 -3.78 -28.55 12.91
CA GLU A 360 -3.84 -29.87 13.51
C GLU A 360 -4.59 -29.74 14.83
N GLY A 361 -5.91 -29.88 14.73
CA GLY A 361 -6.76 -30.19 15.86
C GLY A 361 -6.45 -31.60 16.34
N GLY A 362 -5.87 -31.69 17.53
CA GLY A 362 -6.14 -32.76 18.47
C GLY A 362 -5.10 -33.87 18.60
N GLY A 363 -4.54 -33.98 19.80
CA GLY A 363 -4.32 -35.28 20.44
C GLY A 363 -2.90 -35.84 20.43
N ALA A 364 -2.02 -35.29 21.27
CA ALA A 364 -0.89 -36.06 21.79
C ALA A 364 -0.90 -36.00 23.33
N ALA A 365 -1.48 -37.03 23.93
CA ALA A 365 -1.34 -37.31 25.34
C ALA A 365 0.15 -37.54 25.69
N GLY A 366 0.61 -36.91 26.78
CA GLY A 366 1.84 -37.34 27.46
C GLY A 366 3.08 -36.44 27.32
N LYS A 367 3.01 -35.19 27.79
CA LYS A 367 4.08 -34.48 28.54
C LYS A 367 3.55 -33.11 28.99
N ALA A 368 3.90 -32.69 30.21
CA ALA A 368 3.36 -31.50 30.89
C ALA A 368 3.30 -30.26 29.95
N PRO A 369 2.16 -29.55 29.90
CA PRO A 369 2.03 -28.39 29.02
C PRO A 369 2.99 -27.30 29.48
N ALA A 370 3.77 -26.74 28.55
CA ALA A 370 4.35 -25.42 28.78
C ALA A 370 3.19 -24.49 29.13
N ALA A 371 3.30 -23.74 30.23
CA ALA A 371 2.20 -22.93 30.77
C ALA A 371 1.50 -22.15 29.65
N ALA A 372 0.20 -22.41 29.47
CA ALA A 372 -0.63 -21.75 28.47
C ALA A 372 -0.53 -20.24 28.71
N ARG A 373 -0.22 -19.48 27.64
CA ARG A 373 -0.02 -18.04 27.73
C ARG A 373 -1.27 -17.31 27.28
N PRO A 374 -1.54 -16.10 27.82
CA PRO A 374 -2.59 -15.23 27.30
C PRO A 374 -2.47 -15.13 25.77
N THR A 375 -3.50 -15.60 25.07
CA THR A 375 -3.51 -15.61 23.60
C THR A 375 -4.55 -14.61 23.12
N GLY A 376 -4.23 -13.89 22.04
CA GLY A 376 -5.09 -12.86 21.50
C GLY A 376 -5.15 -12.86 19.98
N ARG A 377 -6.08 -12.07 19.46
CA ARG A 377 -6.23 -11.80 18.03
C ARG A 377 -6.16 -10.31 17.75
N VAL A 378 -5.53 -9.95 16.63
CA VAL A 378 -5.42 -8.56 16.17
C VAL A 378 -6.74 -8.14 15.51
N VAL A 379 -7.41 -7.17 16.13
CA VAL A 379 -8.67 -6.59 15.63
C VAL A 379 -8.45 -5.32 14.81
N GLY A 380 -7.26 -4.75 14.87
CA GLY A 380 -6.88 -3.60 14.05
C GLY A 380 -5.42 -3.19 14.20
N VAL A 381 -4.91 -2.51 13.18
CA VAL A 381 -3.56 -1.92 13.20
C VAL A 381 -3.69 -0.42 13.39
N ILE A 382 -3.23 0.08 14.54
CA ILE A 382 -3.30 1.50 14.92
C ILE A 382 -2.24 2.30 14.16
N LYS A 383 -1.04 1.74 14.04
CA LYS A 383 0.07 2.37 13.31
C LYS A 383 0.91 1.31 12.61
N ARG A 384 1.07 1.46 11.29
CA ARG A 384 1.96 0.64 10.48
C ARG A 384 3.41 1.02 10.71
N ASN A 385 4.29 0.03 10.70
CA ASN A 385 5.75 0.20 10.83
C ASN A 385 6.49 -0.39 9.62
N TRP A 386 5.97 -0.10 8.42
CA TRP A 386 6.63 -0.52 7.19
C TRP A 386 7.96 0.22 7.01
N ARG A 387 8.97 -0.49 6.49
CA ARG A 387 10.30 0.08 6.30
C ARG A 387 10.30 1.08 5.15
N GLN A 388 10.84 2.27 5.40
CA GLN A 388 10.92 3.34 4.40
C GLN A 388 11.88 3.03 3.26
N ARG A 389 12.92 2.21 3.49
CA ARG A 389 13.92 1.84 2.48
C ARG A 389 13.56 0.55 1.71
N GLY A 390 12.32 0.08 1.85
CA GLY A 390 11.90 -1.22 1.32
C GLY A 390 12.46 -2.42 2.11
N TYR A 391 12.27 -3.61 1.55
CA TYR A 391 12.68 -4.88 2.11
C TYR A 391 13.66 -5.56 1.15
N CYS A 392 14.76 -6.13 1.68
CA CYS A 392 15.71 -6.90 0.88
C CYS A 392 15.30 -8.38 0.86
N GLY A 393 15.54 -9.07 -0.26
CA GLY A 393 15.09 -10.44 -0.48
C GLY A 393 15.43 -10.94 -1.88
N ALA A 394 14.95 -12.13 -2.20
CA ALA A 394 15.10 -12.76 -3.50
C ALA A 394 13.73 -13.10 -4.08
N LEU A 395 13.62 -13.19 -5.41
CA LEU A 395 12.43 -13.74 -6.04
C LEU A 395 12.48 -15.26 -5.97
N LYS A 396 11.36 -15.88 -5.57
CA LYS A 396 11.19 -17.33 -5.61
C LYS A 396 11.03 -17.74 -7.08
N PRO A 397 11.90 -18.61 -7.60
CA PRO A 397 11.70 -19.17 -8.93
C PRO A 397 10.42 -20.01 -8.92
N GLU A 398 9.49 -19.72 -9.84
CA GLU A 398 8.35 -20.59 -10.10
C GLU A 398 8.60 -21.37 -11.39
N GLU A 399 8.47 -22.69 -11.31
CA GLU A 399 8.58 -23.55 -12.49
C GLU A 399 7.49 -23.19 -13.51
N GLY A 400 7.87 -22.98 -14.78
CA GLY A 400 6.95 -22.67 -15.87
C GLY A 400 6.68 -21.18 -16.13
N LEU A 401 7.42 -20.25 -15.51
CA LEU A 401 7.31 -18.82 -15.80
C LEU A 401 7.89 -18.44 -17.17
N GLU A 402 8.80 -19.25 -17.72
CA GLU A 402 9.53 -19.01 -18.98
C GLU A 402 8.62 -18.89 -20.22
N ALA A 403 7.37 -19.38 -20.15
CA ALA A 403 6.45 -19.41 -21.28
C ALA A 403 5.43 -18.25 -21.33
N ARG A 404 5.48 -17.29 -20.40
CA ARG A 404 4.48 -16.20 -20.32
C ARG A 404 5.07 -14.84 -20.70
N ALA A 405 4.80 -14.40 -21.92
CA ALA A 405 5.01 -13.01 -22.33
C ALA A 405 3.96 -12.10 -21.67
N GLY A 406 4.27 -11.50 -20.51
CA GLY A 406 3.41 -10.57 -19.78
C GLY A 406 3.86 -10.33 -18.34
N ALA A 407 3.26 -9.36 -17.64
CA ALA A 407 3.52 -9.11 -16.21
C ALA A 407 3.21 -10.38 -15.40
N ALA A 408 4.25 -11.03 -14.89
CA ALA A 408 4.15 -12.30 -14.19
C ALA A 408 4.18 -12.04 -12.68
N ALA A 409 3.12 -12.44 -11.99
CA ALA A 409 3.12 -12.38 -10.54
C ALA A 409 4.14 -13.37 -9.97
N VAL A 410 5.19 -12.84 -9.34
CA VAL A 410 6.27 -13.59 -8.68
C VAL A 410 6.18 -13.41 -7.16
N LEU A 411 6.70 -14.38 -6.41
CA LEU A 411 6.79 -14.29 -4.96
C LEU A 411 8.18 -13.78 -4.55
N PHE A 412 8.23 -12.63 -3.89
CA PHE A 412 9.41 -12.13 -3.22
C PHE A 412 9.53 -12.73 -1.82
N VAL A 413 10.71 -13.28 -1.52
CA VAL A 413 11.10 -13.89 -0.26
C VAL A 413 12.02 -12.92 0.49
N PRO A 414 11.54 -12.25 1.54
CA PRO A 414 12.37 -11.37 2.35
C PRO A 414 13.52 -12.12 3.01
N VAL A 415 14.71 -11.49 3.13
CA VAL A 415 15.85 -12.04 3.88
C VAL A 415 15.47 -12.27 5.35
N GLU A 416 14.69 -11.37 5.91
CA GLU A 416 14.21 -11.49 7.28
C GLU A 416 12.96 -12.37 7.35
N ARG A 417 13.13 -13.57 7.93
CA ARG A 417 12.07 -14.59 8.07
C ARG A 417 10.87 -14.17 8.95
N ARG A 418 10.92 -12.98 9.56
CA ARG A 418 9.80 -12.36 10.29
C ARG A 418 8.73 -11.79 9.37
N PHE A 419 9.07 -11.52 8.12
CA PHE A 419 8.14 -11.03 7.13
C PHE A 419 7.65 -12.20 6.25
N PRO A 420 6.35 -12.24 5.94
CA PRO A 420 5.83 -13.22 4.99
C PRO A 420 6.28 -12.88 3.57
N MET A 421 6.25 -13.87 2.67
CA MET A 421 6.45 -13.65 1.24
C MET A 421 5.49 -12.58 0.69
N ILE A 422 6.02 -11.73 -0.18
CA ILE A 422 5.31 -10.62 -0.80
C ILE A 422 5.06 -11.00 -2.26
N ARG A 423 3.87 -10.71 -2.78
CA ARG A 423 3.57 -10.92 -4.20
C ARG A 423 3.98 -9.66 -4.98
N CYS A 424 5.00 -9.79 -5.83
CA CYS A 424 5.43 -8.77 -6.80
C CYS A 424 4.87 -9.12 -8.19
N VAL A 425 4.69 -8.15 -9.08
CA VAL A 425 3.93 -8.33 -10.33
C VAL A 425 4.54 -7.49 -11.42
#